data_AF-A0A9X4XJ66-F1
#
_entry.id   AF-A0A9X4XJ66-F1
#
_cell.length_a   1.000
_cell.length_b   1.000
_cell.length_c   1.000
_cell.angle_alpha   90.00
_cell.angle_beta   90.00
_cell.angle_gamma   90.00
#
_symmetry.space_group_name_H-M   'P 1'
#
loop_
_entity.id
_entity.type
_entity.pdbx_description
1 polymer ?
#
loop_
_entity_poly.entity_id
_entity_poly.type
_entity_poly.pdbx_seq_one_letter_code
_entity_poly.pdbx_strand_id
1 'polypeptide(L)'
;MAAIMRLQPGRGFDPDDDPAADDLLLCRRMRALHLDPDELYCSEPRAFGVLHRLCATCDVPGRCARDLADEFADPGWQDWRNYCPNATTLSILSALRVCGPDEGDVSALR
;
A
#
# COMPACT_ATOMS: atom_id res chain seq x y z
N MET A 1 -7.08 -23.96 43.71
CA MET A 1 -7.36 -23.98 42.26
C MET A 1 -6.35 -23.07 41.58
N ALA A 2 -5.30 -23.63 40.97
CA ALA A 2 -4.30 -22.84 40.25
C ALA A 2 -4.68 -22.81 38.75
N ALA A 3 -4.97 -21.62 38.23
CA ALA A 3 -5.25 -21.40 36.82
C ALA A 3 -3.94 -21.42 36.04
N ILE A 4 -3.80 -22.37 35.11
CA ILE A 4 -2.70 -22.45 34.16
C ILE A 4 -2.96 -21.40 33.08
N MET A 5 -2.27 -20.27 33.15
CA MET A 5 -2.21 -19.28 32.07
C MET A 5 -1.46 -19.93 30.90
N ARG A 6 -2.20 -20.32 29.86
CA ARG A 6 -1.62 -20.79 28.60
C ARG A 6 -0.89 -19.62 27.93
N LEU A 7 0.44 -19.60 28.05
CA LEU A 7 1.33 -18.80 27.21
C LEU A 7 1.07 -19.20 25.75
N GLN A 8 0.60 -18.25 24.94
CA GLN A 8 0.53 -18.46 23.50
C GLN A 8 1.96 -18.49 22.92
N PRO A 9 2.27 -19.40 21.98
CA PRO A 9 3.60 -19.52 21.42
C PRO A 9 3.92 -18.28 20.58
N GLY A 10 5.18 -17.87 20.66
CA GLY A 10 5.70 -16.64 20.09
C GLY A 10 5.36 -16.45 18.62
N ARG A 11 4.87 -15.25 18.31
CA ARG A 11 5.10 -14.63 17.01
C ARG A 11 6.60 -14.37 16.95
N GLY A 12 7.30 -15.02 16.03
CA GLY A 12 8.72 -14.76 15.81
C GLY A 12 8.91 -13.26 15.58
N PHE A 13 9.90 -12.69 16.25
CA PHE A 13 10.44 -11.40 15.83
C PHE A 13 11.35 -11.71 14.65
N ASP A 14 10.80 -11.63 13.44
CA ASP A 14 11.61 -11.67 12.23
C ASP A 14 12.38 -10.34 12.16
N PRO A 15 13.73 -10.36 12.17
CA PRO A 15 14.54 -9.14 12.16
C PRO A 15 14.47 -8.36 10.83
N ASP A 16 13.74 -8.89 9.84
CA ASP A 16 13.39 -8.23 8.58
C ASP A 16 12.02 -7.51 8.62
N ASP A 17 11.27 -7.62 9.72
CA ASP A 17 10.02 -6.89 10.01
C ASP A 17 10.35 -5.45 10.46
N ASP A 18 11.07 -4.73 9.59
CA ASP A 18 11.43 -3.34 9.81
C ASP A 18 10.26 -2.45 9.35
N PRO A 19 9.57 -1.73 10.26
CA PRO A 19 8.41 -0.93 9.90
C PRO A 19 8.77 0.20 8.93
N ALA A 20 10.02 0.67 8.89
CA ALA A 20 10.46 1.64 7.90
C ALA A 20 10.65 1.00 6.51
N ALA A 21 11.00 -0.28 6.42
CA ALA A 21 10.99 -1.02 5.15
C ALA A 21 9.56 -1.18 4.61
N ASP A 22 8.58 -1.44 5.49
CA ASP A 22 7.16 -1.52 5.12
C ASP A 22 6.59 -0.17 4.64
N ASP A 23 6.97 0.93 5.31
CA ASP A 23 6.63 2.30 4.89
C ASP A 23 7.09 2.56 3.47
N LEU A 24 8.33 2.17 3.17
CA LEU A 24 8.94 2.35 1.87
C LEU A 24 8.22 1.51 0.80
N LEU A 25 7.81 0.28 1.12
CA LEU A 25 7.09 -0.58 0.17
C LEU A 25 5.67 -0.09 -0.11
N LEU A 26 4.92 0.33 0.91
CA LEU A 26 3.60 0.94 0.70
C LEU A 26 3.71 2.20 -0.17
N CYS A 27 4.64 3.10 0.17
CA CYS A 27 4.83 4.33 -0.58
C CYS A 27 5.26 4.06 -2.03
N ARG A 28 6.13 3.07 -2.28
CA ARG A 28 6.47 2.64 -3.64
C ARG A 28 5.25 2.11 -4.39
N ARG A 29 4.44 1.25 -3.76
CA ARG A 29 3.21 0.73 -4.36
C ARG A 29 2.20 1.83 -4.71
N MET A 30 2.07 2.84 -3.86
CA MET A 30 1.22 3.99 -4.15
C MET A 30 1.73 4.74 -5.39
N ARG A 31 3.02 5.05 -5.45
CA ARG A 31 3.62 5.75 -6.61
C ARG A 31 3.46 4.96 -7.91
N ALA A 32 3.60 3.64 -7.84
CA ALA A 32 3.35 2.70 -8.93
C ALA A 32 1.92 2.79 -9.53
N LEU A 33 0.97 3.26 -8.72
CA LEU A 33 -0.44 3.47 -9.08
C LEU A 33 -0.79 4.95 -9.29
N HIS A 34 0.24 5.80 -9.40
CA HIS A 34 0.12 7.26 -9.50
C HIS A 34 -0.60 7.90 -8.31
N LEU A 35 -0.49 7.28 -7.13
CA LEU A 35 -0.91 7.82 -5.86
C LEU A 35 0.29 8.45 -5.14
N ASP A 36 0.17 9.73 -4.77
CA ASP A 36 1.17 10.43 -3.97
C ASP A 36 0.93 10.12 -2.47
N PRO A 37 1.88 9.46 -1.78
CA PRO A 37 1.76 9.14 -0.37
C PRO A 37 1.79 10.38 0.53
N ASP A 38 2.56 11.40 0.18
CA ASP A 38 2.68 12.63 0.98
C ASP A 38 1.38 13.44 0.87
N GLU A 39 0.80 13.50 -0.33
CA GLU A 39 -0.52 14.10 -0.55
C GLU A 39 -1.59 13.39 0.29
N LEU A 40 -1.69 12.06 0.20
CA LEU A 40 -2.69 11.28 0.95
C LEU A 40 -2.49 11.40 2.46
N TYR A 41 -1.23 11.45 2.93
CA TYR A 41 -0.94 11.65 4.34
C TYR A 41 -1.41 13.03 4.83
N CYS A 42 -1.21 14.08 4.03
CA CYS A 42 -1.62 15.43 4.38
C CYS A 42 -3.15 15.60 4.34
N SER A 43 -3.83 15.03 3.36
CA SER A 43 -5.28 15.16 3.18
C SER A 43 -6.07 14.20 4.09
N GLU A 44 -5.68 12.91 4.13
CA GLU A 44 -6.38 11.86 4.87
C GLU A 44 -5.43 11.01 5.74
N PRO A 45 -4.84 11.58 6.83
CA PRO A 45 -3.87 10.88 7.67
C PRO A 45 -4.44 9.61 8.33
N ARG A 46 -5.76 9.57 8.59
CA ARG A 46 -6.43 8.37 9.11
C ARG A 46 -6.47 7.25 8.08
N ALA A 47 -6.73 7.56 6.81
CA ALA A 47 -6.75 6.58 5.74
C ALA A 47 -5.33 6.04 5.50
N PHE A 48 -4.34 6.93 5.44
CA PHE A 48 -2.93 6.54 5.33
C PHE A 48 -2.52 5.60 6.47
N GLY A 49 -2.86 5.94 7.72
CA GLY A 49 -2.55 5.09 8.87
C GLY A 49 -3.23 3.71 8.84
N VAL A 50 -4.39 3.57 8.19
CA VAL A 50 -5.03 2.25 7.98
C VAL A 50 -4.28 1.46 6.92
N LEU A 51 -3.94 2.07 5.78
CA LEU A 51 -3.16 1.44 4.72
C LEU A 51 -1.81 0.95 5.24
N HIS A 52 -1.15 1.79 6.04
CA HIS A 52 0.09 1.48 6.72
C HIS A 52 -0.01 0.22 7.59
N ARG A 53 -0.96 0.21 8.54
CA ARG A 53 -1.18 -0.95 9.42
C ARG A 53 -1.55 -2.22 8.66
N LEU A 54 -2.32 -2.11 7.58
CA LEU A 54 -2.63 -3.26 6.73
C LEU A 54 -1.39 -3.76 5.98
N CYS A 55 -0.53 -2.85 5.51
CA CYS A 55 0.70 -3.23 4.81
C CYS A 55 1.64 -4.01 5.74
N ALA A 56 1.77 -3.57 6.99
CA ALA A 56 2.54 -4.27 8.03
C ALA A 56 1.97 -5.65 8.42
N THR A 57 0.77 -6.01 7.94
CA THR A 57 0.21 -7.38 8.12
C THR A 57 0.35 -8.24 6.87
N CYS A 58 1.05 -7.78 5.84
CA CYS A 58 1.28 -8.54 4.61
C CYS A 58 2.15 -9.76 4.89
N ASP A 59 1.71 -10.95 4.50
CA ASP A 59 2.46 -12.19 4.72
C ASP A 59 3.64 -12.38 3.75
N VAL A 60 3.72 -11.57 2.68
CA VAL A 60 4.71 -11.73 1.59
C VAL A 60 5.33 -10.40 1.11
N PRO A 61 5.87 -9.54 2.00
CA PRO A 61 6.45 -8.24 1.61
C PRO A 61 7.62 -8.38 0.64
N GLY A 62 8.40 -9.47 0.72
CA GLY A 62 9.50 -9.75 -0.22
C GLY A 62 9.05 -9.98 -1.67
N ARG A 63 7.82 -10.49 -1.89
CA ARG A 63 7.23 -10.55 -3.24
C ARG A 63 6.83 -9.16 -3.72
N CYS A 64 6.21 -8.37 -2.84
CA CYS A 64 5.86 -6.97 -3.11
C CYS A 64 7.08 -6.16 -3.57
N ALA A 65 8.21 -6.29 -2.85
CA ALA A 65 9.46 -5.63 -3.16
C ALA A 65 10.03 -6.02 -4.54
N ARG A 66 9.96 -7.30 -4.89
CA ARG A 66 10.43 -7.83 -6.18
C ARG A 66 9.58 -7.33 -7.33
N ASP A 67 8.26 -7.45 -7.21
CA ASP A 67 7.33 -6.98 -8.23
C ASP A 67 7.49 -5.46 -8.46
N LEU A 68 7.77 -4.68 -7.41
CA LEU A 68 8.03 -3.24 -7.50
C LEU A 68 9.42 -2.87 -8.02
N ALA A 69 10.40 -3.78 -8.00
CA ALA A 69 11.72 -3.53 -8.56
C ALA A 69 11.72 -3.63 -10.09
N ASP A 70 10.87 -4.51 -10.64
CA ASP A 70 10.74 -4.79 -12.08
C ASP A 70 9.53 -4.06 -12.70
N GLU A 71 9.33 -2.80 -12.28
CA GLU A 71 8.06 -2.06 -12.32
C GLU A 71 7.33 -1.96 -13.68
N PHE A 72 8.04 -2.21 -14.76
CA PHE A 72 7.57 -2.06 -16.13
C PHE A 72 7.85 -3.26 -17.03
N ALA A 73 8.36 -4.38 -16.47
CA ALA A 73 8.87 -5.49 -17.28
C ALA A 73 7.89 -6.67 -17.44
N ASP A 74 6.91 -6.84 -16.55
CA ASP A 74 6.08 -8.05 -16.53
C ASP A 74 4.59 -7.78 -16.86
N PRO A 75 4.00 -8.39 -17.90
CA PRO A 75 2.54 -8.42 -18.08
C PRO A 75 1.78 -9.03 -16.89
N GLY A 76 2.45 -9.79 -16.02
CA GLY A 76 1.97 -10.28 -14.73
C GLY A 76 1.94 -9.23 -13.61
N TRP A 77 2.31 -7.97 -13.86
CA TRP A 77 2.25 -6.87 -12.89
C TRP A 77 0.95 -6.84 -12.09
N GLN A 78 -0.19 -7.20 -12.67
CA GLN A 78 -1.48 -7.20 -11.98
C GLN A 78 -1.65 -8.24 -10.86
N ASP A 79 -0.78 -9.25 -10.76
CA ASP A 79 -0.84 -10.32 -9.76
C ASP A 79 -0.70 -9.82 -8.33
N TRP A 80 -0.18 -8.61 -8.15
CA TRP A 80 -0.06 -7.99 -6.85
C TRP A 80 -1.38 -7.87 -6.10
N ARG A 81 -2.50 -7.80 -6.83
CA ARG A 81 -3.84 -7.74 -6.24
C ARG A 81 -4.25 -9.01 -5.51
N ASN A 82 -3.60 -10.14 -5.81
CA ASN A 82 -3.92 -11.43 -5.21
C ASN A 82 -3.27 -11.64 -3.84
N TYR A 83 -2.22 -10.88 -3.51
CA TYR A 83 -1.51 -11.04 -2.24
C TYR A 83 -1.46 -9.77 -1.38
N CYS A 84 -1.65 -8.58 -1.97
CA CYS A 84 -1.53 -7.34 -1.22
C CYS A 84 -2.82 -7.05 -0.41
N PRO A 85 -2.74 -6.88 0.92
CA PRO A 85 -3.92 -6.58 1.74
C PRO A 85 -4.56 -5.23 1.41
N ASN A 86 -3.79 -4.31 0.81
CA ASN A 86 -4.26 -2.98 0.41
C ASN A 86 -4.80 -2.94 -1.03
N ALA A 87 -4.87 -4.07 -1.74
CA ALA A 87 -5.14 -4.10 -3.18
C ALA A 87 -6.43 -3.41 -3.60
N THR A 88 -7.53 -3.75 -2.93
CA THR A 88 -8.84 -3.16 -3.21
C THR A 88 -8.83 -1.66 -2.98
N THR A 89 -8.35 -1.21 -1.81
CA THR A 89 -8.35 0.21 -1.45
C THR A 89 -7.49 1.05 -2.40
N LEU A 90 -6.27 0.60 -2.70
CA LEU A 90 -5.37 1.32 -3.60
C LEU A 90 -5.91 1.35 -5.04
N SER A 91 -6.56 0.28 -5.51
CA SER A 91 -7.18 0.26 -6.83
C SER A 91 -8.32 1.27 -6.94
N ILE A 92 -9.15 1.39 -5.91
CA ILE A 92 -10.24 2.38 -5.86
C ILE A 92 -9.67 3.81 -5.84
N LEU A 93 -8.69 4.08 -4.97
CA LEU A 93 -8.06 5.40 -4.87
C LEU A 93 -7.43 5.83 -6.21
N SER A 94 -6.73 4.90 -6.88
CA SER A 94 -6.11 5.17 -8.19
C SER A 94 -7.18 5.46 -9.26
N ALA A 95 -8.24 4.65 -9.32
CA ALA A 95 -9.35 4.87 -10.26
C ALA A 95 -10.08 6.21 -10.05
N LEU A 96 -10.25 6.64 -8.80
CA LEU A 96 -10.87 7.93 -8.48
C LEU A 96 -10.02 9.12 -8.96
N ARG A 97 -8.68 9.01 -8.96
CA ARG A 97 -7.80 10.06 -9.51
C ARG A 97 -7.86 10.17 -11.04
N VAL A 98 -8.01 9.04 -11.73
CA VAL A 98 -8.14 9.01 -13.20
C VAL A 98 -9.47 9.62 -13.66
N CYS A 99 -10.51 9.61 -12.83
CA CYS A 99 -11.82 10.18 -13.15
C CYS A 99 -12.00 11.66 -12.75
N GLY A 100 -10.91 12.42 -12.55
CA GLY A 100 -10.98 13.86 -12.30
C GLY A 100 -11.55 14.64 -13.50
N PRO A 101 -12.18 15.81 -13.30
CA PRO A 101 -12.73 16.58 -14.40
C PRO A 101 -11.61 16.95 -15.38
N ASP A 102 -11.88 16.78 -16.68
CA ASP A 102 -11.13 17.39 -17.77
C ASP A 102 -11.16 18.92 -17.53
N GLU A 103 -10.20 19.45 -16.78
CA GLU A 103 -9.88 20.89 -16.72
C GLU A 103 -9.16 21.27 -18.03
N GLY A 104 -9.80 20.93 -19.15
CA GLY A 104 -9.44 21.28 -20.50
C GLY A 104 -10.37 22.38 -20.97
N ASP A 105 -9.81 23.59 -21.08
CA ASP A 105 -10.40 24.81 -21.66
C ASP A 105 -11.15 25.75 -20.70
N VAL A 106 -10.37 26.49 -19.90
CA VAL A 106 -10.74 27.86 -19.51
C VAL A 106 -9.69 28.82 -20.11
N SER A 107 -9.53 28.79 -21.43
CA SER A 107 -8.69 29.76 -22.13
C SER A 107 -9.35 30.39 -23.37
N ALA A 108 -10.60 30.04 -23.70
CA ALA A 108 -11.34 30.61 -24.84
C ALA A 108 -12.33 31.74 -24.47
N LEU A 109 -12.12 32.48 -23.37
CA LEU A 109 -12.83 33.73 -23.09
C LEU A 109 -11.83 34.88 -22.91
N ARG A 110 -11.30 35.35 -24.03
CA ARG A 110 -10.65 36.66 -24.12
C ARG A 110 -10.95 37.33 -25.45
#